data_AF-A0A7E5WVZ6-F1
#
_entry.id   AF-A0A7E5WVZ6-F1
#
_cell.length_a   1.000
_cell.length_b   1.000
_cell.length_c   1.000
_cell.angle_alpha   90.00
_cell.angle_beta   90.00
_cell.angle_gamma   90.00
#
_symmetry.space_group_name_H-M   'P 1'
#
loop_
_entity.id
_entity.type
_entity.pdbx_description
1 polymer ?
#
loop_
_entity_poly.entity_id
_entity_poly.type
_entity_poly.pdbx_seq_one_letter_code
_entity_poly.pdbx_strand_id
1 'polypeptide(L)'
;MANQCQPFSEFTVDTAALMFVSAYIYIIMNLSRYDNPKYITVRPSVTRLCPQCSQSTARCSATTAALPPTILSPHTTTEHHIPVLPSPTSDLEYRRRGEKRPIPPELKDEKYFERRRRNNQAAKKSRDARRIREDQIAWRACLLEQENASLRAHVAALRQEALALRSLLAARDEPPPAPSSTTPD
;
A
#
# COMPACT_ATOMS: atom_id res chain seq x y z
N MET A 1 -42.42 34.86 49.29
CA MET A 1 -41.33 35.13 48.32
C MET A 1 -40.71 33.78 47.96
N ALA A 2 -41.20 33.19 46.87
CA ALA A 2 -40.77 31.88 46.39
C ALA A 2 -39.73 32.09 45.28
N ASN A 3 -38.53 31.56 45.45
CA ASN A 3 -37.54 31.48 44.38
C ASN A 3 -37.78 30.17 43.61
N GLN A 4 -38.37 30.30 42.42
CA GLN A 4 -38.48 29.24 41.43
C GLN A 4 -37.14 29.08 40.70
N CYS A 5 -36.45 27.97 40.94
CA CYS A 5 -35.45 27.46 40.01
C CYS A 5 -36.18 26.66 38.92
N GLN A 6 -36.14 27.15 37.68
CA GLN A 6 -36.62 26.40 36.52
C GLN A 6 -35.61 25.30 36.12
N PRO A 7 -36.08 24.16 35.59
CA PRO A 7 -35.18 23.15 35.04
C PRO A 7 -34.69 23.57 33.65
N PHE A 8 -33.37 23.54 33.44
CA PHE A 8 -32.72 23.69 32.15
C PHE A 8 -33.13 22.54 31.22
N SER A 9 -33.97 22.84 30.23
CA SER A 9 -34.30 21.95 29.12
C SER A 9 -33.38 22.27 27.93
N GLU A 10 -32.25 21.59 27.79
CA GLU A 10 -31.41 21.73 26.60
C GLU A 10 -30.46 20.54 26.44
N PHE A 11 -30.92 19.43 25.84
CA PHE A 11 -30.04 18.35 25.34
C PHE A 11 -30.83 17.43 24.38
N THR A 12 -31.22 17.94 23.22
CA THR A 12 -31.89 17.11 22.18
C THR A 12 -31.26 17.23 20.79
N VAL A 13 -30.15 17.94 20.61
CA VAL A 13 -29.47 18.09 19.30
C VAL A 13 -28.32 17.12 19.06
N ASP A 14 -27.76 16.46 20.08
CA ASP A 14 -26.59 15.57 19.92
C ASP A 14 -26.92 14.12 19.55
N THR A 15 -28.12 13.63 19.88
CA THR A 15 -28.50 12.25 19.59
C THR A 15 -28.66 12.01 18.09
N ALA A 16 -29.22 12.96 17.35
CA ALA A 16 -29.33 12.86 15.89
C ALA A 16 -27.95 12.84 15.22
N ALA A 17 -27.03 13.73 15.62
CA ALA A 17 -25.67 13.80 15.08
C ALA A 17 -24.87 12.51 15.36
N LEU A 18 -24.97 11.96 16.57
CA LEU A 18 -24.37 10.66 16.91
C LEU A 18 -24.99 9.50 16.11
N MET A 19 -26.29 9.56 15.83
CA MET A 19 -26.95 8.59 14.96
C MET A 19 -26.49 8.72 13.50
N PHE A 20 -26.27 9.93 12.99
CA PHE A 20 -25.69 10.15 11.66
C PHE A 20 -24.24 9.70 11.56
N VAL A 21 -23.40 9.99 12.56
CA VAL A 21 -22.00 9.58 12.57
C VAL A 21 -21.90 8.06 12.75
N SER A 22 -22.72 7.45 13.61
CA SER A 22 -22.73 6.00 13.76
C SER A 22 -23.33 5.29 12.54
N ALA A 23 -24.36 5.84 11.90
CA ALA A 23 -24.91 5.34 10.65
C ALA A 23 -23.91 5.52 9.49
N TYR A 24 -23.19 6.64 9.43
CA TYR A 24 -22.14 6.89 8.44
C TYR A 24 -20.96 5.93 8.63
N ILE A 25 -20.51 5.72 9.87
CA ILE A 25 -19.50 4.71 10.19
C ILE A 25 -20.02 3.30 9.86
N TYR A 26 -21.27 2.98 10.18
CA TYR A 26 -21.90 1.69 9.86
C TYR A 26 -22.05 1.47 8.34
N ILE A 27 -22.36 2.52 7.59
CA ILE A 27 -22.46 2.55 6.13
C ILE A 27 -21.07 2.40 5.51
N ILE A 28 -20.05 3.11 5.99
CA ILE A 28 -18.65 2.92 5.56
C ILE A 28 -18.15 1.50 5.87
N MET A 29 -18.55 0.93 7.02
CA MET A 29 -18.20 -0.45 7.39
C MET A 29 -19.06 -1.52 6.68
N ASN A 30 -20.23 -1.18 6.12
CA ASN A 30 -21.11 -2.10 5.38
C ASN A 30 -21.07 -1.93 3.85
N LEU A 31 -20.65 -0.80 3.29
CA LEU A 31 -20.41 -0.67 1.84
C LEU A 31 -19.29 -1.61 1.38
N SER A 32 -18.37 -2.01 2.27
CA SER A 32 -17.41 -3.07 1.99
C SER A 32 -18.03 -4.47 1.84
N ARG A 33 -19.35 -4.64 2.06
CA ARG A 33 -20.11 -5.86 1.75
C ARG A 33 -20.97 -5.73 0.50
N TYR A 34 -21.08 -4.55 -0.12
CA TYR A 34 -21.63 -4.47 -1.46
C TYR A 34 -20.54 -4.97 -2.40
N ASP A 35 -20.62 -6.26 -2.73
CA ASP A 35 -20.03 -6.81 -3.95
C ASP A 35 -20.43 -5.87 -5.09
N ASN A 36 -19.48 -5.05 -5.55
CA ASN A 36 -19.65 -4.31 -6.78
C ASN A 36 -19.32 -5.32 -7.90
N PRO A 37 -20.32 -5.82 -8.65
CA PRO A 37 -20.10 -6.87 -9.63
C PRO A 37 -19.19 -6.42 -10.79
N LYS A 38 -18.89 -5.12 -10.91
CA LYS A 38 -17.94 -4.59 -11.90
C LYS A 38 -16.47 -4.77 -11.50
N TYR A 39 -16.16 -5.20 -10.27
CA TYR A 39 -14.79 -5.27 -9.75
C TYR A 39 -14.36 -6.65 -9.20
N ILE A 40 -15.19 -7.69 -9.34
CA ILE A 40 -14.84 -9.07 -8.97
C ILE A 40 -13.87 -9.73 -9.98
N THR A 41 -13.73 -9.15 -11.17
CA THR A 41 -12.71 -9.48 -12.17
C THR A 41 -11.93 -8.19 -12.37
N VAL A 42 -10.79 -7.93 -11.72
CA VAL A 42 -9.49 -8.44 -12.11
C VAL A 42 -8.60 -8.32 -10.86
N ARG A 43 -8.53 -9.36 -10.03
CA ARG A 43 -7.32 -9.56 -9.25
C ARG A 43 -6.32 -10.13 -10.25
N PRO A 44 -5.34 -9.37 -10.78
CA PRO A 44 -4.39 -9.98 -11.68
C PRO A 44 -3.77 -11.14 -10.91
N SER A 45 -3.94 -12.34 -11.42
CA SER A 45 -3.17 -13.50 -10.99
C SER A 45 -1.73 -13.19 -11.36
N VAL A 46 -1.07 -12.33 -10.56
CA VAL A 46 0.37 -12.22 -10.56
C VAL A 46 0.84 -13.51 -9.92
N THR A 47 0.85 -14.57 -10.74
CA THR A 47 1.63 -15.76 -10.47
C THR A 47 3.02 -15.21 -10.20
N ARG A 48 3.47 -15.21 -8.95
CA ARG A 48 4.89 -14.98 -8.69
C ARG A 48 5.57 -16.19 -9.31
N LEU A 49 6.06 -16.04 -10.54
CA LEU A 49 6.89 -17.06 -11.16
C LEU A 49 8.19 -17.10 -10.36
N CYS A 50 8.62 -18.30 -9.98
CA CYS A 50 9.92 -18.49 -9.37
C CYS A 50 11.01 -18.08 -10.39
N PRO A 51 11.96 -17.18 -10.04
CA PRO A 51 12.98 -16.70 -10.96
C PRO A 51 13.97 -17.80 -11.40
N GLN A 52 13.89 -19.00 -10.80
CA GLN A 52 14.73 -20.14 -11.14
C GLN A 52 14.08 -21.16 -12.09
N CYS A 53 12.76 -21.19 -12.26
CA CYS A 53 12.11 -22.28 -13.03
C CYS A 53 10.84 -21.90 -13.82
N SER A 54 10.39 -20.65 -13.81
CA SER A 54 9.20 -20.21 -14.56
C SER A 54 7.91 -21.01 -14.25
N GLN A 55 7.81 -21.62 -13.07
CA GLN A 55 6.59 -22.29 -12.59
C GLN A 55 5.94 -21.57 -11.42
N SER A 56 4.66 -21.88 -11.19
CA SER A 56 3.86 -21.38 -10.06
C SER A 56 4.45 -21.82 -8.71
N THR A 57 4.65 -20.88 -7.80
CA THR A 57 5.17 -21.10 -6.43
C THR A 57 4.34 -22.06 -5.58
N ALA A 58 3.14 -22.45 -5.99
CA ALA A 58 2.34 -23.44 -5.30
C ALA A 58 2.89 -24.89 -5.43
N ARG A 59 3.86 -25.13 -6.33
CA ARG A 59 4.35 -26.49 -6.65
C ARG A 59 5.86 -26.70 -6.50
N CYS A 60 6.59 -25.72 -5.97
CA CYS A 60 8.05 -25.84 -5.79
C CYS A 60 8.36 -26.39 -4.39
N SER A 61 8.46 -27.72 -4.28
CA SER A 61 9.10 -28.38 -3.15
C SER A 61 10.60 -28.49 -3.44
N ALA A 62 11.37 -27.45 -3.12
CA ALA A 62 12.83 -27.53 -3.15
C ALA A 62 13.39 -27.30 -1.75
N THR A 63 13.62 -28.40 -1.05
CA THR A 63 14.60 -28.49 0.03
C THR A 63 15.98 -28.32 -0.60
N THR A 64 16.80 -27.35 -0.17
CA THR A 64 18.26 -27.47 0.06
C THR A 64 18.81 -26.11 0.51
N ALA A 65 19.68 -26.17 1.52
CA ALA A 65 20.40 -25.07 2.13
C ALA A 65 21.26 -24.28 1.12
N ALA A 66 21.25 -22.94 1.21
CA ALA A 66 22.31 -22.09 0.67
C ALA A 66 22.37 -20.76 1.44
N LEU A 67 23.61 -20.32 1.68
CA LEU A 67 24.13 -19.27 2.56
C LEU A 67 23.55 -17.86 2.34
N PRO A 68 23.67 -16.94 3.33
CA PRO A 68 23.28 -15.53 3.15
C PRO A 68 24.29 -14.79 2.24
N PRO A 69 23.83 -13.84 1.40
CA PRO A 69 24.73 -13.08 0.54
C PRO A 69 25.48 -11.99 1.32
N THR A 70 26.79 -11.98 1.18
CA THR A 70 27.70 -10.90 1.61
C THR A 70 27.34 -9.61 0.89
N ILE A 71 26.88 -8.58 1.62
CA ILE A 71 26.73 -7.23 1.08
C ILE A 71 28.12 -6.58 1.09
N LEU A 72 28.64 -6.29 -0.09
CA LEU A 72 29.81 -5.46 -0.28
C LEU A 72 29.38 -3.99 -0.13
N SER A 73 29.78 -3.32 0.96
CA SER A 73 29.64 -1.86 1.11
C SER A 73 30.90 -1.15 0.61
N PRO A 74 30.78 -0.06 -0.16
CA PRO A 74 31.90 0.83 -0.42
C PRO A 74 32.09 1.80 0.77
N HIS A 75 33.36 1.97 1.11
CA HIS A 75 33.93 2.85 2.12
C HIS A 75 33.96 4.30 1.61
N THR A 76 33.76 5.28 2.52
CA THR A 76 34.65 6.45 2.70
C THR A 76 34.20 7.30 3.90
N THR A 77 35.01 7.20 4.97
CA THR A 77 35.46 8.26 5.89
C THR A 77 34.57 9.47 6.19
N THR A 78 34.12 9.61 7.46
CA THR A 78 34.34 10.82 8.27
C THR A 78 34.23 10.42 9.75
N GLU A 79 35.29 10.66 10.52
CA GLU A 79 35.36 10.32 11.94
C GLU A 79 34.57 11.31 12.81
N HIS A 80 33.58 10.81 13.53
CA HIS A 80 33.14 11.39 14.80
C HIS A 80 32.99 10.25 15.80
N HIS A 81 34.00 10.07 16.65
CA HIS A 81 34.01 9.12 17.75
C HIS A 81 32.93 9.50 18.78
N ILE A 82 31.76 8.88 18.71
CA ILE A 82 30.79 8.82 19.81
C ILE A 82 31.22 7.65 20.70
N PRO A 83 31.46 7.84 22.02
CA PRO A 83 31.71 6.73 22.92
C PRO A 83 30.44 5.87 23.01
N VAL A 84 30.46 4.69 22.42
CA VAL A 84 29.39 3.69 22.54
C VAL A 84 29.43 3.16 23.98
N LEU A 85 28.49 3.64 24.79
CA LEU A 85 28.12 3.00 26.06
C LEU A 85 27.63 1.58 25.75
N PRO A 86 28.02 0.53 26.51
CA PRO A 86 27.50 -0.81 26.28
C PRO A 86 25.99 -0.81 26.56
N SER A 87 25.20 -0.88 25.48
CA SER A 87 23.75 -1.10 25.55
C SER A 87 23.48 -2.39 26.32
N PRO A 88 22.56 -2.39 27.29
CA PRO A 88 22.22 -3.60 28.01
C PRO A 88 21.64 -4.60 27.01
N THR A 89 22.24 -5.79 26.95
CA THR A 89 21.69 -6.96 26.28
C THR A 89 20.44 -7.39 27.03
N SER A 90 19.33 -6.67 26.87
CA SER A 90 18.02 -7.18 27.26
C SER A 90 17.59 -8.14 26.15
N ASP A 91 17.70 -9.42 26.46
CA ASP A 91 17.14 -10.54 25.70
C ASP A 91 15.82 -10.14 25.04
N LEU A 92 15.85 -9.97 23.71
CA LEU A 92 14.67 -10.15 22.90
C LEU A 92 14.36 -11.65 22.91
N GLU A 93 13.82 -12.11 24.05
CA GLU A 93 12.98 -13.29 24.15
C GLU A 93 11.83 -13.06 23.17
N TYR A 94 12.09 -13.39 21.90
CA TYR A 94 11.08 -13.64 20.90
C TYR A 94 10.18 -14.70 21.51
N ARG A 95 9.07 -14.28 22.15
CA ARG A 95 8.11 -15.20 22.76
C ARG A 95 7.74 -16.22 21.69
N ARG A 96 8.39 -17.38 21.75
CA ARG A 96 8.13 -18.48 20.84
C ARG A 96 6.66 -18.78 21.05
N ARG A 97 5.88 -18.62 19.99
CA ARG A 97 4.46 -18.96 19.99
C ARG A 97 4.38 -20.40 20.45
N GLY A 98 3.93 -20.61 21.70
CA GLY A 98 4.00 -21.90 22.36
C GLY A 98 3.39 -23.01 21.50
N GLU A 99 3.92 -24.22 21.65
CA GLU A 99 3.41 -25.40 20.97
C GLU A 99 1.90 -25.54 21.21
N LYS A 100 1.16 -25.75 20.12
CA LYS A 100 -0.30 -25.87 20.17
C LYS A 100 -0.64 -27.25 20.71
N ARG A 101 -0.74 -27.39 22.03
CA ARG A 101 -1.29 -28.60 22.66
C ARG A 101 -2.80 -28.66 22.38
N PRO A 102 -3.31 -29.71 21.69
CA PRO A 102 -4.73 -29.90 21.54
C PRO A 102 -5.40 -29.97 22.91
N ILE A 103 -6.52 -29.28 23.08
CA ILE A 103 -7.28 -29.33 24.33
C ILE A 103 -7.98 -30.69 24.41
N PRO A 104 -7.76 -31.48 25.49
CA PRO A 104 -8.47 -32.73 25.73
C PRO A 104 -9.99 -32.60 25.61
N PRO A 105 -10.70 -33.63 25.13
CA PRO A 105 -12.14 -33.54 24.90
C PRO A 105 -12.94 -33.25 26.17
N GLU A 106 -12.45 -33.67 27.35
CA GLU A 106 -13.08 -33.46 28.66
C GLU A 106 -13.05 -32.00 29.12
N LEU A 107 -12.22 -31.14 28.48
CA LEU A 107 -12.09 -29.71 28.79
C LEU A 107 -12.79 -28.81 27.76
N LYS A 108 -13.53 -29.40 26.82
CA LYS A 108 -14.32 -28.67 25.82
C LYS A 108 -15.71 -28.36 26.37
N ASP A 109 -15.76 -27.50 27.37
CA ASP A 109 -17.01 -27.03 27.97
C ASP A 109 -17.68 -25.97 27.09
N GLU A 110 -18.92 -25.60 27.42
CA GLU A 110 -19.66 -24.51 26.75
C GLU A 110 -18.85 -23.20 26.68
N LYS A 111 -18.16 -22.86 27.78
CA LYS A 111 -17.27 -21.68 27.86
C LYS A 111 -16.12 -21.74 26.85
N TYR A 112 -15.59 -22.93 26.56
CA TYR A 112 -14.58 -23.12 25.52
C TYR A 112 -15.16 -22.88 24.12
N PHE A 113 -16.34 -23.45 23.82
CA PHE A 113 -17.00 -23.28 22.53
C PHE A 113 -17.35 -21.82 22.24
N GLU A 114 -17.84 -21.07 23.23
CA GLU A 114 -18.07 -19.64 23.07
C GLU A 114 -16.79 -18.87 22.75
N ARG A 115 -15.69 -19.16 23.47
CA ARG A 115 -14.39 -18.52 23.22
C ARG A 115 -13.89 -18.84 21.82
N ARG A 116 -14.04 -20.09 21.38
CA ARG A 116 -13.65 -20.55 20.04
C ARG A 116 -14.47 -19.84 18.95
N ARG A 117 -15.79 -19.72 19.16
CA ARG A 117 -16.70 -18.98 18.28
C ARG A 117 -16.29 -17.50 18.16
N ARG A 118 -16.05 -16.82 19.29
CA ARG A 118 -15.58 -15.41 19.30
C ARG A 118 -14.23 -15.25 18.60
N ASN A 119 -13.27 -16.15 18.82
CA ASN A 119 -11.96 -16.11 18.17
C ASN A 119 -12.07 -16.31 16.65
N ASN A 120 -12.91 -17.25 16.19
CA ASN A 120 -13.14 -17.46 14.76
C ASN A 120 -13.78 -16.23 14.10
N GLN A 121 -14.76 -15.60 14.75
CA GLN A 121 -15.36 -14.35 14.28
C GLN A 121 -14.32 -13.22 14.19
N ALA A 122 -13.49 -13.05 15.22
CA ALA A 122 -12.42 -12.06 15.23
C ALA A 122 -11.37 -12.33 14.14
N ALA A 123 -10.99 -13.59 13.92
CA ALA A 123 -10.07 -13.99 12.87
C ALA A 123 -10.63 -13.69 11.47
N LYS A 124 -11.93 -13.96 11.24
CA LYS A 124 -12.61 -13.58 9.99
C LYS A 124 -12.59 -12.07 9.79
N LYS A 125 -13.04 -11.29 10.79
CA LYS A 125 -13.03 -9.82 10.75
C LYS A 125 -11.63 -9.26 10.48
N SER A 126 -10.59 -9.83 11.09
CA SER A 126 -9.19 -9.43 10.86
C SER A 126 -8.72 -9.72 9.43
N ARG A 127 -9.10 -10.87 8.87
CA ARG A 127 -8.78 -11.23 7.47
C ARG A 127 -9.47 -10.29 6.49
N ASP A 128 -10.75 -10.01 6.71
CA ASP A 128 -11.54 -9.13 5.84
C ASP A 128 -10.97 -7.69 5.90
N ALA A 129 -10.65 -7.18 7.09
CA ALA A 129 -10.02 -5.87 7.25
C ALA A 129 -8.63 -5.79 6.60
N ARG A 130 -7.86 -6.88 6.59
CA ARG A 130 -6.59 -6.93 5.85
C ARG A 130 -6.84 -6.90 4.35
N ARG A 131 -7.75 -7.73 3.85
CA ARG A 131 -8.09 -7.79 2.42
C ARG A 131 -8.53 -6.43 1.89
N ILE A 132 -9.42 -5.74 2.60
CA ILE A 132 -9.87 -4.39 2.22
C ILE A 132 -8.69 -3.42 2.08
N ARG A 133 -7.74 -3.44 3.03
CA ARG A 133 -6.54 -2.59 2.95
C ARG A 133 -5.65 -2.95 1.75
N GLU A 134 -5.44 -4.24 1.51
CA GLU A 134 -4.66 -4.71 0.37
C GLU A 134 -5.32 -4.30 -0.96
N ASP A 135 -6.63 -4.44 -1.07
CA ASP A 135 -7.40 -4.06 -2.26
C ASP A 135 -7.39 -2.54 -2.48
N GLN A 136 -7.50 -1.73 -1.42
CA GLN A 136 -7.36 -0.27 -1.50
C GLN A 136 -5.97 0.15 -2.00
N ILE A 137 -4.92 -0.50 -1.51
CA ILE A 137 -3.54 -0.24 -1.95
C ILE A 137 -3.40 -0.61 -3.44
N ALA A 138 -3.90 -1.77 -3.84
CA ALA A 138 -3.85 -2.22 -5.23
C ALA A 138 -4.61 -1.26 -6.17
N TRP A 139 -5.80 -0.82 -5.77
CA TRP A 139 -6.58 0.15 -6.54
C TRP A 139 -5.84 1.48 -6.69
N ARG A 140 -5.30 2.02 -5.59
CA ARG A 140 -4.54 3.28 -5.62
C ARG A 140 -3.28 3.17 -6.49
N ALA A 141 -2.58 2.04 -6.44
CA ALA A 141 -1.41 1.81 -7.29
C ALA A 141 -1.79 1.82 -8.78
N CYS A 142 -2.86 1.12 -9.17
CA CYS A 142 -3.37 1.09 -10.54
C CYS A 142 -3.73 2.50 -11.06
N LEU A 143 -4.42 3.30 -10.25
CA LEU A 143 -4.76 4.69 -10.60
C LEU A 143 -3.49 5.52 -10.85
N LEU A 144 -2.53 5.46 -9.92
CA LEU A 144 -1.27 6.20 -10.04
C LEU A 144 -0.44 5.75 -11.26
N GLU A 145 -0.45 4.46 -11.60
CA GLU A 145 0.19 3.94 -12.81
C GLU A 145 -0.44 4.52 -14.08
N GLN A 146 -1.77 4.57 -14.13
CA GLN A 146 -2.50 5.16 -15.25
C GLN A 146 -2.22 6.66 -15.39
N GLU A 147 -2.30 7.42 -14.29
CA GLU A 147 -2.00 8.85 -14.27
C GLU A 147 -0.55 9.12 -14.69
N ASN A 148 0.40 8.33 -14.19
CA ASN A 148 1.81 8.47 -14.57
C ASN A 148 2.02 8.22 -16.06
N ALA A 149 1.38 7.19 -16.64
CA ALA A 149 1.43 6.91 -18.06
C ALA A 149 0.85 8.07 -18.89
N SER A 150 -0.30 8.62 -18.50
CA SER A 150 -0.91 9.78 -19.14
C SER A 150 0.00 11.02 -19.09
N LEU A 151 0.56 11.33 -17.92
CA LEU A 151 1.48 12.46 -17.76
C LEU A 151 2.75 12.29 -18.61
N ARG A 152 3.30 11.08 -18.69
CA ARG A 152 4.44 10.78 -19.57
C ARG A 152 4.10 11.02 -21.03
N ALA A 153 2.91 10.64 -21.48
CA ALA A 153 2.45 10.89 -22.85
C ALA A 153 2.32 12.40 -23.13
N HIS A 154 1.72 13.16 -22.22
CA HIS A 154 1.61 14.63 -22.36
C HIS A 154 2.99 15.30 -22.40
N VAL A 155 3.91 14.91 -21.52
CA VAL A 155 5.27 15.46 -21.52
C VAL A 155 6.01 15.10 -22.81
N ALA A 156 5.83 13.89 -23.34
CA ALA A 156 6.43 13.50 -24.61
C ALA A 156 5.90 14.34 -25.78
N ALA A 157 4.58 14.55 -25.86
CA ALA A 157 3.94 15.37 -26.89
C ALA A 157 4.45 16.82 -26.83
N LEU A 158 4.43 17.46 -25.65
CA LEU A 158 4.92 18.82 -25.48
C LEU A 158 6.41 18.97 -25.82
N ARG A 159 7.22 17.96 -25.52
CA ARG A 159 8.64 17.95 -25.92
C ARG A 159 8.80 17.88 -27.44
N GLN A 160 7.99 17.06 -28.12
CA GLN A 160 8.00 16.98 -29.59
C GLN A 160 7.60 18.32 -30.22
N GLU A 161 6.53 18.96 -29.73
CA GLU A 161 6.10 20.28 -30.18
C GLU A 161 7.20 21.34 -29.97
N ALA A 162 7.81 21.37 -28.79
CA ALA A 162 8.90 22.31 -28.49
C ALA A 162 10.12 22.09 -29.40
N LEU A 163 10.47 20.83 -29.71
CA LEU A 163 11.53 20.52 -30.67
C LEU A 163 11.18 20.99 -32.08
N ALA A 164 9.96 20.72 -32.54
CA ALA A 164 9.50 21.16 -33.86
C ALA A 164 9.57 22.70 -34.01
N LEU A 165 9.10 23.44 -33.00
CA LEU A 165 9.18 24.90 -32.99
C LEU A 165 10.62 25.40 -32.98
N ARG A 166 11.51 24.79 -32.19
CA ARG A 166 12.94 25.15 -32.20
C ARG A 166 13.59 24.93 -33.56
N SER A 167 13.28 23.82 -34.23
CA SER A 167 13.78 23.54 -35.58
C SER A 167 13.29 24.57 -36.61
N LEU A 168 12.02 24.98 -36.53
CA LEU A 168 11.46 26.01 -37.41
C LEU A 168 12.12 27.38 -37.19
N LEU A 169 12.36 27.76 -35.93
CA LEU A 169 13.06 29.01 -35.61
C LEU A 169 14.51 28.97 -36.11
N ALA A 170 15.23 27.88 -35.86
CA ALA A 170 16.61 27.72 -36.33
C ALA A 170 16.72 27.78 -37.88
N ALA A 171 15.75 27.22 -38.60
CA ALA A 171 15.71 27.29 -40.05
C ALA A 171 15.42 28.71 -40.58
N ARG A 172 14.75 29.56 -39.80
CA ARG A 172 14.48 30.96 -40.17
C ARG A 172 15.70 31.85 -39.97
N ASP A 173 16.53 31.55 -38.99
CA ASP A 173 17.72 32.33 -38.65
C ASP A 173 18.96 31.94 -39.48
N GLU A 174 18.84 30.98 -40.41
CA GLU A 174 19.92 30.57 -41.32
C GLU A 174 20.12 31.65 -42.42
N PRO A 175 21.30 32.31 -42.49
CA PRO A 175 21.56 33.32 -43.50
C PRO A 175 21.63 32.68 -44.90
N PRO A 176 21.15 33.36 -45.95
CA PRO A 176 21.14 32.81 -47.30
C PRO A 176 22.55 32.33 -47.70
N PRO A 177 22.67 31.17 -48.38
CA PRO A 177 23.97 30.65 -48.77
C PRO A 177 24.69 31.70 -49.62
N ALA A 178 25.90 32.06 -49.20
CA ALA A 178 26.72 33.03 -49.92
C ALA A 178 26.84 32.57 -51.39
N PRO A 179 26.72 33.49 -52.36
CA PRO A 179 26.81 33.12 -53.77
C PRO A 179 28.15 32.45 -54.03
N SER A 180 28.12 31.19 -54.47
CA SER A 180 29.30 30.46 -54.90
C SER A 180 29.97 31.24 -56.03
N SER A 181 31.12 31.83 -55.74
CA SER A 181 31.96 32.53 -56.71
C SER A 181 32.55 31.51 -57.68
N THR A 182 31.82 31.19 -58.75
CA THR A 182 32.41 30.57 -59.93
C THR A 182 32.95 31.70 -60.81
N THR A 183 34.22 32.06 -60.60
CA THR A 183 34.99 32.82 -61.59
C THR A 183 35.15 31.97 -62.85
N PRO A 184 34.68 32.41 -64.02
CA PRO A 184 35.10 31.80 -65.28
C PRO A 184 36.49 32.35 -65.67
N ASP A 185 37.40 31.43 -66.03
CA ASP A 185 38.73 31.70 -66.58
C ASP A 185 38.71 32.47 -67.90
#